data_AF-A0A8B0R7H1-F1
#
_entry.id   AF-A0A8B0R7H1-F1
#
_cell.length_a   1.000
_cell.length_b   1.000
_cell.length_c   1.000
_cell.angle_alpha   90.00
_cell.angle_beta   90.00
_cell.angle_gamma   90.00
#
_symmetry.space_group_name_H-M   'P 1'
#
loop_
_entity.id
_entity.type
_entity.pdbx_description
1 polymer ?
#
loop_
_entity_poly.entity_id
_entity_poly.type
_entity_poly.pdbx_seq_one_letter_code
_entity_poly.pdbx_strand_id
1 'polypeptide(L)'
;MEKIAENRKILQDLPYVTRWDYLATIFKEAIMVKGLQQLRNIQVPKRYIRVIILELSHLASHLLGLGPLMANIGTQIPFLHNYSYIIIFEESLRIYLLVRDR
;
A
#
# COMPACT_ATOMS: atom_id res chain seq x y z
N MET A 1 16.04 -8.71 2.03
CA MET A 1 15.75 -7.29 2.33
C MET A 1 16.17 -6.93 3.75
N GLU A 2 15.79 -7.70 4.76
CA GLU A 2 16.19 -7.44 6.17
C GLU A 2 17.71 -7.34 6.36
N LYS A 3 18.49 -8.25 5.78
CA LYS A 3 19.96 -8.20 5.89
C LYS A 3 20.60 -6.93 5.29
N ILE A 4 19.95 -6.35 4.29
CA ILE A 4 20.40 -5.10 3.66
C ILE A 4 20.07 -3.92 4.57
N ALA A 5 18.94 -4.00 5.29
CA ALA A 5 18.49 -2.97 6.22
C ALA A 5 19.40 -2.83 7.44
N GLU A 6 20.03 -3.91 7.89
CA GLU A 6 21.03 -3.85 8.98
C GLU A 6 22.20 -2.90 8.68
N ASN A 7 22.58 -2.78 7.40
CA ASN A 7 23.71 -1.95 6.96
C ASN A 7 23.29 -0.56 6.47
N ARG A 8 22.02 -0.18 6.61
CA ARG A 8 21.47 1.07 6.06
C ARG A 8 20.77 1.90 7.11
N LYS A 9 20.60 3.19 6.79
CA LYS A 9 19.77 4.08 7.60
C LYS A 9 18.30 3.80 7.28
N ILE A 10 17.45 3.95 8.28
CA ILE A 10 15.98 3.77 8.18
C ILE A 10 15.36 4.48 6.97
N LEU A 11 15.77 5.72 6.68
CA LEU A 11 15.24 6.47 5.51
C LEU A 11 15.67 5.88 4.16
N GLN A 12 16.84 5.24 4.11
CA GLN A 12 17.34 4.55 2.91
C GLN A 12 16.68 3.18 2.72
N ASP A 13 16.11 2.60 3.78
CA ASP A 13 15.37 1.34 3.74
C ASP A 13 13.89 1.51 3.41
N LEU A 14 13.34 2.72 3.55
CA LEU A 14 11.94 3.01 3.23
C LEU A 14 11.52 2.55 1.81
N PRO A 15 12.34 2.76 0.75
CA PRO A 15 12.02 2.26 -0.60
C PRO A 15 12.15 0.74 -0.76
N TYR A 16 12.74 0.04 0.21
CA TYR A 16 12.79 -1.42 0.23
C TYR A 16 11.55 -2.01 0.90
N VAL A 17 11.00 -1.34 1.92
CA VAL A 17 9.75 -1.73 2.57
C VAL A 17 8.58 -1.66 1.59
N THR A 18 8.55 -0.64 0.74
CA THR A 18 7.57 -0.52 -0.36
C THR A 18 7.68 -1.66 -1.39
N ARG A 19 8.81 -2.36 -1.44
CA ARG A 19 9.03 -3.51 -2.34
C ARG A 19 8.79 -4.86 -1.68
N TRP A 20 8.47 -4.90 -0.38
CA TRP A 20 8.11 -6.15 0.28
C TRP A 20 6.77 -6.69 -0.23
N ASP A 21 5.87 -5.78 -0.57
CA ASP A 21 4.57 -6.07 -1.14
C ASP A 21 4.26 -5.00 -2.19
N TYR A 22 4.30 -5.40 -3.47
CA TYR A 22 4.06 -4.51 -4.60
C TYR A 22 2.58 -4.08 -4.72
N LEU A 23 1.68 -4.75 -4.00
CA LEU A 23 0.23 -4.52 -4.08
C LEU A 23 -0.24 -3.59 -2.95
N ALA A 24 0.29 -3.77 -1.75
CA ALA A 24 -0.08 -2.98 -0.56
C ALA A 24 1.05 -2.04 -0.11
N THR A 25 1.69 -1.37 -1.07
CA THR A 25 2.88 -0.52 -0.89
C THR A 25 2.72 0.53 0.22
N ILE A 26 1.60 1.27 0.19
CA ILE A 26 1.29 2.37 1.13
C ILE A 26 1.09 1.82 2.55
N PHE A 27 0.48 0.64 2.65
CA PHE A 27 0.23 -0.02 3.93
C PHE A 27 1.53 -0.43 4.63
N LYS A 28 2.47 -1.05 3.89
CA LYS A 28 3.78 -1.44 4.44
C LYS A 28 4.60 -0.23 4.89
N GLU A 29 4.60 0.84 4.10
CA GLU A 29 5.29 2.09 4.45
C GLU A 29 4.72 2.70 5.74
N ALA A 30 3.39 2.75 5.86
CA ALA A 30 2.73 3.29 7.05
C ALA A 30 3.01 2.47 8.31
N ILE A 31 3.12 1.13 8.20
CA ILE A 31 3.49 0.28 9.34
C ILE A 31 4.91 0.60 9.82
N MET A 32 5.87 0.70 8.90
CA MET A 32 7.27 1.02 9.26
C MET A 32 7.36 2.38 9.96
N VAL A 33 6.70 3.40 9.41
CA VAL A 33 6.66 4.75 10.00
C VAL A 33 5.98 4.75 11.36
N LYS A 34 4.89 3.97 11.54
CA LYS A 34 4.19 3.87 12.82
C LYS A 34 5.03 3.17 13.89
N GLY A 35 5.75 2.10 13.52
CA GLY A 35 6.70 1.44 14.43
C GLY A 35 7.80 2.39 14.89
N LEU A 36 8.34 3.19 13.97
CA LEU A 36 9.36 4.20 14.30
C LEU A 36 8.83 5.32 15.21
N GLN A 37 7.59 5.77 15.00
CA GLN A 37 6.94 6.75 15.87
C GLN A 37 6.77 6.22 17.29
N GLN A 38 6.39 4.94 17.43
CA GLN A 38 6.27 4.28 18.73
C GLN A 38 7.64 4.15 19.42
N LEU A 39 8.69 3.76 18.69
CA LEU A 39 10.04 3.65 19.23
C LEU A 39 10.62 5.01 19.68
N ARG A 40 10.25 6.10 19.01
CA ARG A 40 10.73 7.45 19.32
C ARG A 40 9.77 8.29 20.18
N ASN A 41 8.64 7.72 20.62
CA ASN A 41 7.58 8.44 21.34
C ASN A 41 7.12 9.74 20.65
N ILE A 42 7.08 9.76 19.32
CA ILE A 42 6.65 10.92 18.54
C ILE A 42 5.14 10.84 18.33
N GLN A 43 4.39 11.85 18.80
CA GLN A 43 2.98 12.00 18.47
C GLN A 43 2.81 12.72 17.13
N VAL A 44 2.10 12.09 16.21
CA VAL A 44 1.73 12.69 14.92
C VAL A 44 0.26 13.11 14.96
N PRO A 45 -0.10 14.30 14.44
CA PRO A 45 -1.48 14.75 14.42
C PRO A 45 -2.38 13.77 13.66
N LYS A 46 -3.56 13.48 14.22
CA LYS A 46 -4.54 12.59 13.60
C LYS A 46 -5.07 13.22 12.32
N ARG A 47 -4.87 12.55 11.19
CA ARG A 47 -5.50 12.88 9.90
C ARG A 47 -6.26 11.66 9.40
N TYR A 48 -7.60 11.73 9.43
CA TYR A 48 -8.49 10.62 9.03
C TYR A 48 -8.24 10.14 7.60
N ILE A 49 -7.82 11.06 6.72
CA ILE A 49 -7.40 10.78 5.34
C ILE A 49 -6.37 9.63 5.27
N ARG A 50 -5.41 9.56 6.20
CA ARG A 50 -4.39 8.50 6.19
C ARG A 50 -5.03 7.12 6.44
N VAL A 51 -6.01 7.05 7.33
CA VAL A 51 -6.72 5.80 7.63
C VAL A 51 -7.54 5.37 6.42
N ILE A 52 -8.27 6.31 5.79
CA ILE A 52 -9.07 6.03 4.60
C ILE A 52 -8.18 5.48 3.46
N ILE A 53 -7.04 6.12 3.20
CA ILE A 53 -6.10 5.66 2.15
C ILE A 53 -5.54 4.26 2.47
N LEU A 54 -5.25 3.97 3.74
CA LEU A 54 -4.73 2.67 4.14
C LEU A 54 -5.76 1.55 3.93
N GLU A 55 -7.00 1.77 4.34
CA GLU A 55 -8.08 0.79 4.14
C GLU A 55 -8.38 0.57 2.66
N LEU A 56 -8.36 1.65 1.89
CA LEU A 56 -8.58 1.59 0.45
C LEU A 56 -7.44 0.83 -0.28
N SER A 57 -6.18 1.07 0.09
CA SER A 57 -5.03 0.29 -0.42
C SER A 57 -5.12 -1.19 -0.06
N HIS A 58 -5.65 -1.51 1.12
CA HIS A 58 -5.84 -2.87 1.58
C HIS A 58 -6.94 -3.61 0.79
N LEU A 59 -8.05 -2.92 0.47
CA LEU A 59 -9.12 -3.46 -0.39
C LEU A 59 -8.61 -3.72 -1.81
N ALA A 60 -7.80 -2.82 -2.38
CA ALA A 60 -7.23 -3.02 -3.71
C ALA A 60 -6.32 -4.24 -3.78
N SER A 61 -5.50 -4.48 -2.75
CA SER A 61 -4.67 -5.68 -2.64
C SER A 61 -5.51 -6.97 -2.65
N HIS A 62 -6.64 -6.99 -1.93
CA HIS A 62 -7.57 -8.13 -1.92
C HIS A 62 -8.24 -8.35 -3.28
N LEU A 63 -8.73 -7.28 -3.91
CA LEU A 63 -9.35 -7.36 -5.25
C LEU A 63 -8.35 -7.90 -6.28
N LEU A 64 -7.08 -7.49 -6.18
CA LEU A 64 -6.04 -7.99 -7.07
C LEU A 64 -5.70 -9.44 -6.78
N GLY A 65 -5.73 -9.90 -5.52
CA GLY A 65 -5.58 -11.32 -5.18
C GLY A 65 -6.76 -12.19 -5.66
N LEU A 66 -7.99 -11.66 -5.60
CA LEU A 66 -9.20 -12.34 -6.04
C LEU A 66 -9.25 -12.53 -7.57
N GLY A 67 -8.68 -11.61 -8.35
CA GLY A 67 -8.63 -11.73 -9.82
C GLY A 67 -8.03 -13.07 -10.27
N PRO A 68 -6.73 -13.33 -10.05
CA PRO A 68 -6.07 -14.58 -10.43
C PRO A 68 -6.74 -15.82 -9.85
N LEU A 69 -7.28 -15.73 -8.63
CA LEU A 69 -8.05 -16.82 -8.03
C LEU A 69 -9.29 -17.17 -8.88
N MET A 70 -10.07 -16.16 -9.30
CA MET A 70 -11.23 -16.35 -10.18
C MET A 70 -10.84 -16.86 -11.57
N ALA A 71 -9.70 -16.42 -12.10
CA ALA A 71 -9.16 -16.95 -13.36
C ALA A 71 -8.77 -18.42 -13.25
N ASN A 72 -8.15 -18.82 -12.13
CA ASN A 72 -7.78 -20.22 -11.87
C ASN A 72 -9.00 -21.15 -11.74
N ILE A 73 -10.14 -20.61 -11.29
CA ILE A 73 -11.43 -21.34 -11.22
C ILE A 73 -12.14 -21.41 -12.60
N GLY A 74 -11.61 -20.72 -13.63
CA GLY A 74 -12.15 -20.71 -14.98
C GLY A 74 -13.12 -19.56 -15.28
N THR A 75 -13.34 -18.65 -14.31
CA THR A 75 -14.23 -17.49 -14.48
C THR A 75 -13.47 -16.26 -14.97
N GLN A 76 -13.35 -16.11 -16.29
CA GLN A 76 -12.60 -15.03 -16.94
C GLN A 76 -13.30 -13.66 -16.93
N ILE A 77 -14.64 -13.63 -16.94
CA ILE A 77 -15.43 -12.38 -16.93
C ILE A 77 -15.24 -11.58 -15.63
N PRO A 78 -15.38 -12.17 -14.42
CA PRO A 78 -15.12 -11.44 -13.17
C PRO A 78 -13.64 -11.09 -12.98
N PHE A 79 -12.72 -11.88 -13.56
CA PHE A 79 -11.31 -11.53 -13.63
C PHE A 79 -11.13 -10.16 -14.32
N LEU A 80 -11.60 -10.00 -15.57
CA LEU A 80 -11.42 -8.75 -16.33
C LEU A 80 -12.03 -7.53 -15.62
N HIS A 81 -13.22 -7.69 -15.02
CA HIS A 81 -13.87 -6.59 -14.28
C HIS A 81 -13.06 -6.16 -13.06
N ASN A 82 -12.49 -7.10 -12.30
CA ASN A 82 -11.65 -6.77 -11.13
C ASN A 82 -10.44 -5.89 -11.51
N TYR A 83 -9.79 -6.15 -12.65
CA TYR A 83 -8.67 -5.31 -13.11
C TYR A 83 -9.10 -3.89 -13.48
N SER A 84 -10.27 -3.71 -14.10
CA SER A 84 -10.80 -2.38 -14.41
C SER A 84 -11.03 -1.54 -13.15
N TYR A 85 -11.58 -2.13 -12.09
CA TYR A 85 -11.77 -1.43 -10.81
C TYR A 85 -10.45 -1.05 -10.14
N ILE A 86 -9.43 -1.91 -10.23
CA ILE A 86 -8.11 -1.64 -9.66
C ILE A 86 -7.42 -0.47 -10.37
N ILE A 87 -7.49 -0.40 -11.70
CA ILE A 87 -6.87 0.69 -12.47
C ILE A 87 -7.47 2.04 -12.09
N ILE A 88 -8.80 2.14 -12.02
CA ILE A 88 -9.50 3.37 -11.61
C ILE A 88 -9.12 3.77 -10.18
N PHE A 89 -8.98 2.77 -9.32
CA PHE A 89 -8.65 2.98 -7.92
C PHE A 89 -7.19 3.45 -7.71
N GLU A 90 -6.22 2.86 -8.42
CA GLU A 90 -4.81 3.27 -8.42
C GLU A 90 -4.63 4.70 -8.96
N GLU A 91 -5.32 5.06 -10.05
CA GLU A 91 -5.30 6.43 -10.57
C GLU A 91 -5.88 7.43 -9.56
N SER A 92 -6.99 7.08 -8.91
CA SER A 92 -7.64 7.92 -7.89
C SER A 92 -6.71 8.16 -6.69
N LEU A 93 -6.00 7.13 -6.23
CA LEU A 93 -4.99 7.27 -5.16
C LEU A 93 -3.81 8.14 -5.58
N ARG A 94 -3.35 8.02 -6.83
CA ARG A 94 -2.22 8.79 -7.36
C ARG A 94 -2.54 10.29 -7.44
N ILE A 95 -3.77 10.63 -7.85
CA ILE A 95 -4.28 12.01 -7.84
C ILE A 95 -4.36 12.54 -6.41
N TYR A 96 -4.80 11.71 -5.46
CA TYR A 96 -4.92 12.12 -4.06
C TYR A 96 -3.56 12.36 -3.38
N LEU A 97 -2.54 11.54 -3.71
CA LEU A 97 -1.16 11.76 -3.26
C LEU A 97 -0.53 13.02 -3.87
N LEU A 98 -0.87 13.36 -5.13
CA LEU A 98 -0.45 14.60 -5.77
C LEU A 98 -1.07 15.86 -5.12
N VAL A 99 -2.29 15.75 -4.58
CA VAL A 99 -2.96 16.85 -3.86
C VAL A 99 -2.44 16.98 -2.42
N ARG A 100 -1.94 15.89 -1.82
CA ARG A 100 -1.42 15.86 -0.44
C ARG A 100 -0.14 16.69 -0.24
N ASP A 101 0.63 16.94 -1.29
CA ASP A 101 1.87 17.76 -1.24
C ASP A 101 1.62 19.26 -1.48
N ARG A 102 0.36 19.72 -1.48
CA ARG A 102 -0.02 21.14 -1.43
C ARG A 102 -0.60 21.54 -0.08
#